data_AF-A0A9E3DKG5-F1
#
_entry.id   AF-A0A9E3DKG5-F1
#
_cell.length_a   1.000
_cell.length_b   1.000
_cell.length_c   1.000
_cell.angle_alpha   90.00
_cell.angle_beta   90.00
_cell.angle_gamma   90.00
#
_symmetry.space_group_name_H-M   'P 1'
#
loop_
_entity.id
_entity.type
_entity.pdbx_description
1 polymer ?
#
loop_
_entity_poly.entity_id
_entity_poly.type
_entity_poly.pdbx_seq_one_letter_code
_entity_poly.pdbx_strand_id
1 'polypeptide(L)'
;WWLFGVLFFIPDLSFAAYLTDPRTGAIVYNAAHCYMLPVSLMTAGFLLPDGLTLSIALIWMAHIGMDRALGYGLKYQKGFGFTHLGRIGRKMQPKTT
;
A
#
# COMPACT_ATOMS: atom_id res chain seq x y z
N TRP A 1 -10.98 17.47 7.09
CA TRP A 1 -9.70 16.92 7.58
C TRP A 1 -9.81 15.49 8.12
N TRP A 2 -10.77 15.13 8.96
CA TRP A 2 -10.90 13.75 9.48
C TRP A 2 -11.01 12.68 8.38
N LEU A 3 -11.77 12.96 7.31
CA LEU A 3 -11.93 12.04 6.17
C LEU A 3 -10.60 11.67 5.52
N PHE A 4 -9.68 12.63 5.40
CA PHE A 4 -8.34 12.38 4.90
C PHE A 4 -7.63 11.33 5.76
N GLY A 5 -7.59 11.54 7.08
CA GLY A 5 -6.92 10.62 8.00
C GLY A 5 -7.51 9.22 7.94
N VAL A 6 -8.84 9.09 7.90
CA VAL A 6 -9.51 7.80 7.77
C VAL A 6 -9.15 7.11 6.46
N LEU A 7 -9.37 7.77 5.31
CA LEU A 7 -9.11 7.19 3.99
C LEU A 7 -7.64 6.83 3.78
N PHE A 8 -6.74 7.62 4.36
CA PHE A 8 -5.30 7.39 4.27
C PHE A 8 -4.90 6.06 4.91
N PHE A 9 -5.45 5.69 6.06
CA PHE A 9 -5.11 4.43 6.75
C PHE A 9 -5.96 3.21 6.33
N ILE A 10 -7.04 3.38 5.56
CA ILE A 10 -7.88 2.25 5.11
C ILE A 10 -7.09 1.17 4.35
N PRO A 11 -6.21 1.49 3.38
CA PRO A 11 -5.49 0.47 2.63
C PRO A 11 -4.62 -0.42 3.52
N ASP A 12 -4.13 0.09 4.66
CA ASP A 12 -3.31 -0.70 5.59
C ASP A 12 -4.10 -1.80 6.27
N LEU A 13 -5.42 -1.65 6.46
CA LEU A 13 -6.25 -2.71 7.03
C LEU A 13 -6.17 -4.03 6.24
N SER A 14 -5.72 -3.98 4.98
CA SER A 14 -5.39 -5.17 4.18
C SER A 14 -4.37 -6.11 4.84
N PHE A 15 -3.53 -5.64 5.77
CA PHE A 15 -2.62 -6.51 6.52
C PHE A 15 -3.38 -7.56 7.34
N ALA A 16 -4.63 -7.30 7.74
CA ALA A 16 -5.44 -8.24 8.51
C ALA A 16 -5.71 -9.56 7.74
N ALA A 17 -5.60 -9.56 6.40
CA ALA A 17 -5.68 -10.77 5.61
C ALA A 17 -4.54 -11.77 5.90
N TYR A 18 -3.43 -11.34 6.54
CA TYR A 18 -2.41 -12.27 7.04
C TYR A 18 -2.89 -13.14 8.21
N LEU A 19 -4.04 -12.83 8.82
CA LEU A 19 -4.66 -13.68 9.85
C LEU A 19 -5.22 -14.99 9.28
N THR A 20 -5.51 -15.05 7.97
CA THR A 20 -5.93 -16.31 7.33
C THR A 20 -4.71 -17.16 6.99
N ASP A 21 -3.79 -16.60 6.20
CA ASP A 21 -2.54 -17.23 5.79
C ASP A 21 -1.60 -16.22 5.08
N PRO A 22 -0.28 -16.52 4.98
CA PRO A 22 0.68 -15.63 4.35
C PRO A 22 0.45 -15.34 2.86
N ARG A 23 -0.17 -16.27 2.12
CA ARG A 23 -0.40 -16.12 0.68
C ARG A 23 -1.56 -15.16 0.42
N THR A 24 -2.69 -15.38 1.07
CA THR A 24 -3.85 -14.49 0.99
C THR A 24 -3.49 -13.10 1.49
N GLY A 25 -2.79 -13.01 2.63
CA GLY A 25 -2.26 -11.75 3.16
C GLY A 25 -1.43 -10.98 2.14
N ALA A 26 -0.45 -11.64 1.50
CA ALA A 26 0.40 -11.00 0.50
C ALA A 26 -0.38 -10.52 -0.73
N ILE A 27 -1.35 -11.31 -1.21
CA ILE A 27 -2.18 -10.94 -2.36
C ILE A 27 -3.04 -9.71 -2.03
N VAL A 28 -3.78 -9.76 -0.92
CA VAL A 28 -4.71 -8.68 -0.53
C VAL A 28 -3.95 -7.38 -0.24
N TYR A 29 -2.83 -7.47 0.50
CA TYR A 29 -2.01 -6.30 0.78
C TYR A 29 -1.40 -5.70 -0.49
N ASN A 30 -0.85 -6.51 -1.39
CA ASN A 30 -0.28 -6.01 -2.64
C ASN A 30 -1.34 -5.41 -3.57
N ALA A 31 -2.56 -5.95 -3.59
CA ALA A 31 -3.67 -5.39 -4.34
C ALA A 31 -4.06 -4.00 -3.81
N ALA A 32 -4.18 -3.85 -2.48
CA ALA A 32 -4.46 -2.57 -1.84
C ALA A 32 -3.34 -1.52 -2.06
N HIS A 33 -2.09 -1.98 -2.25
CA HIS A 33 -0.93 -1.13 -2.49
C HIS A 33 -0.46 -1.11 -3.95
N CYS A 34 -1.34 -1.45 -4.89
CA CYS A 34 -1.07 -1.37 -6.32
C CYS A 34 -1.48 -0.02 -6.87
N TYR A 35 -0.58 0.69 -7.53
CA TYR A 35 -0.87 2.00 -8.15
C TYR A 35 -1.92 1.93 -9.27
N MET A 36 -2.16 0.77 -9.88
CA MET A 36 -3.17 0.64 -10.94
C MET A 36 -4.56 1.05 -10.44
N LEU A 37 -4.96 0.66 -9.23
CA LEU A 37 -6.28 0.98 -8.70
C LEU A 37 -6.51 2.49 -8.50
N PRO A 38 -5.67 3.23 -7.75
CA PRO A 38 -5.88 4.66 -7.56
C PRO A 38 -5.60 5.46 -8.83
N VAL A 39 -4.73 5.01 -9.75
CA VAL A 39 -4.57 5.69 -11.05
C VAL A 39 -5.83 5.53 -11.91
N SER A 40 -6.41 4.33 -11.98
CA SER A 40 -7.70 4.14 -12.66
C SER A 40 -8.81 4.98 -12.04
N LEU A 41 -8.85 5.07 -10.70
CA LEU A 41 -9.80 5.91 -9.99
C LEU A 41 -9.56 7.41 -10.29
N MET A 42 -8.30 7.85 -10.37
CA MET A 42 -7.94 9.21 -10.75
C MET A 42 -8.41 9.52 -12.17
N THR A 43 -8.18 8.62 -13.13
CA THR A 43 -8.65 8.77 -14.51
C THR A 43 -10.17 8.91 -14.57
N ALA A 44 -10.92 8.08 -13.82
CA ALA A 44 -12.37 8.19 -13.72
C ALA A 44 -12.79 9.51 -13.06
N GLY A 45 -12.08 9.96 -12.02
CA GLY A 45 -12.35 11.20 -11.30
C GLY A 45 -12.29 12.44 -12.17
N PHE A 46 -11.46 12.47 -13.22
CA PHE A 46 -11.44 13.57 -14.19
C PHE A 46 -12.70 13.66 -15.06
N LEU A 47 -13.48 12.57 -15.16
CA LEU A 47 -14.72 12.52 -15.92
C LEU A 47 -15.95 12.84 -15.06
N LEU A 48 -15.79 12.90 -13.74
CA LEU A 48 -16.87 13.10 -12.79
C LEU A 48 -16.95 14.58 -12.36
N PRO A 49 -18.15 15.09 -12.08
CA PRO A 49 -18.34 16.48 -11.67
C PRO A 49 -17.93 16.75 -10.22
N ASP A 50 -17.81 15.72 -9.38
CA ASP A 50 -17.41 15.86 -7.99
C ASP A 50 -15.90 15.68 -7.77
N GLY A 51 -15.30 16.55 -6.97
CA GLY A 51 -13.88 16.44 -6.60
C GLY A 51 -13.57 15.36 -5.56
N LEU A 52 -14.58 14.63 -5.05
CA LEU A 52 -14.38 13.63 -4.01
C LEU A 52 -13.65 12.42 -4.58
N THR A 53 -14.05 11.94 -5.76
CA THR A 53 -13.39 10.81 -6.42
C THR A 53 -11.90 11.08 -6.66
N LEU A 54 -11.57 12.28 -7.17
CA LEU A 54 -10.18 12.69 -7.37
C LEU A 54 -9.42 12.79 -6.04
N SER A 55 -10.06 13.32 -5.00
CA SER A 55 -9.48 13.39 -3.66
C SER A 55 -9.16 12.00 -3.10
N ILE A 56 -10.07 11.03 -3.21
CA ILE A 56 -9.85 9.64 -2.77
C ILE A 56 -8.65 9.04 -3.51
N ALA A 57 -8.57 9.23 -4.83
CA ALA A 57 -7.47 8.72 -5.64
C ALA A 57 -6.11 9.31 -5.21
N LEU A 58 -6.03 10.63 -5.00
CA LEU A 58 -4.82 11.31 -4.55
C LEU A 58 -4.38 10.87 -3.15
N ILE A 59 -5.33 10.75 -2.22
CA ILE A 59 -5.07 10.28 -0.84
C ILE A 59 -4.51 8.86 -0.86
N TRP A 60 -5.10 7.98 -1.66
CA TRP A 60 -4.65 6.60 -1.80
C TRP A 60 -3.25 6.52 -2.42
N MET A 61 -2.94 7.30 -3.46
CA MET A 61 -1.57 7.36 -4.00
C MET A 61 -0.57 7.90 -2.98
N ALA A 62 -0.93 8.93 -2.21
CA ALA A 62 -0.08 9.44 -1.14
C ALA A 62 0.21 8.38 -0.08
N HIS A 63 -0.79 7.57 0.29
CA HIS A 63 -0.62 6.43 1.19
C HIS A 63 0.39 5.41 0.64
N ILE A 64 0.22 4.97 -0.61
CA ILE A 64 1.15 4.02 -1.25
C ILE A 64 2.57 4.61 -1.28
N GLY A 65 2.71 5.88 -1.65
CA GLY A 65 4.01 6.57 -1.66
C GLY A 65 4.68 6.57 -0.29
N MET A 66 3.94 6.88 0.77
CA MET A 66 4.45 6.85 2.14
C MET A 66 4.83 5.43 2.58
N ASP A 67 3.99 4.43 2.33
CA ASP A 67 4.26 3.04 2.65
C ASP A 67 5.57 2.54 1.99
N ARG A 68 5.78 2.90 0.72
CA ARG A 68 7.02 2.58 0.01
C ARG A 68 8.23 3.34 0.56
N ALA A 69 8.09 4.61 0.91
CA ALA A 69 9.15 5.41 1.52
C ALA A 69 9.58 4.86 2.90
N LEU A 70 8.65 4.26 3.64
CA LEU A 70 8.92 3.58 4.91
C LEU A 70 9.51 2.16 4.75
N GLY A 71 9.63 1.66 3.52
CA GLY A 71 10.28 0.39 3.21
C GLY A 71 9.37 -0.84 3.29
N TYR A 72 8.04 -0.68 3.34
CA TYR A 72 7.11 -1.81 3.48
C TYR A 72 6.95 -2.65 2.22
N GLY A 73 7.19 -2.07 1.03
CA GLY A 73 7.36 -2.76 -0.26
C GLY A 73 6.26 -3.75 -0.68
N LEU A 74 6.38 -4.32 -1.88
CA LEU A 74 5.60 -5.48 -2.29
C LEU A 74 5.97 -6.69 -1.43
N LYS A 75 4.94 -7.41 -0.95
CA LYS A 75 5.06 -8.55 -0.04
C LYS A 75 5.20 -9.88 -0.77
N TYR A 76 6.00 -10.77 -0.19
CA TYR A 76 6.08 -12.17 -0.60
C TYR A 76 5.19 -13.07 0.25
N GLN A 77 4.81 -14.22 -0.30
CA GLN A 77 4.01 -15.26 0.40
C GLN A 77 4.78 -15.98 1.52
N LYS A 78 6.01 -15.55 1.83
CA LYS A 78 6.85 -16.07 2.92
C LYS A 78 6.53 -15.41 4.27
N GLY A 79 5.63 -14.42 4.30
CA GLY A 79 5.21 -13.70 5.50
C GLY A 79 5.37 -12.18 5.37
N PHE A 80 4.68 -11.42 6.23
CA PHE A 80 4.58 -9.95 6.15
C PHE A 80 5.93 -9.22 6.13
N GLY A 81 6.93 -9.76 6.84
CA GLY A 81 8.27 -9.16 6.93
C GLY A 81 9.12 -9.31 5.66
N PHE A 82 8.70 -10.09 4.67
CA PHE A 82 9.47 -10.35 3.45
C PHE A 82 8.95 -9.49 2.30
N THR A 83 9.80 -8.60 1.81
CA THR A 83 9.44 -7.64 0.75
C THR A 83 10.50 -7.64 -0.35
N HIS A 84 10.15 -7.09 -1.52
CA HIS A 84 11.13 -6.88 -2.60
C HIS A 84 12.24 -5.86 -2.24
N LEU A 85 12.01 -4.99 -1.24
CA LEU A 85 13.01 -4.04 -0.73
C LEU A 85 13.93 -4.68 0.34
N GLY A 86 13.68 -5.94 0.70
CA GLY A 86 14.39 -6.66 1.75
C GLY A 86 13.47 -7.06 2.90
N ARG A 87 14.09 -7.50 4.00
CA ARG A 87 13.37 -7.94 5.20
C ARG A 87 13.13 -6.76 6.13
N ILE A 88 11.88 -6.51 6.49
CA ILE A 88 11.50 -5.48 7.46
C ILE A 88 12.22 -5.74 8.79
N GLY A 89 12.82 -4.69 9.35
CA GLY A 89 13.56 -4.75 10.62
C GLY A 89 15.01 -5.25 10.54
N ARG A 90 15.50 -5.70 9.37
CA ARG A 90 16.94 -6.05 9.22
C ARG A 90 17.69 -4.88 8.60
N LYS A 91 18.56 -4.23 9.38
CA LYS A 91 19.57 -3.31 8.81
C LYS A 91 20.42 -4.11 7.83
N MET A 92 20.51 -3.67 6.57
CA MET A 92 21.52 -4.21 5.66
C MET A 92 22.89 -3.93 6.28
N GLN A 93 23.54 -4.96 6.82
CA GLN A 93 24.95 -4.85 7.16
C GLN A 93 25.73 -4.79 5.85
N PRO A 94 26.63 -3.81 5.65
CA PRO A 94 27.55 -3.84 4.52
C PRO A 94 28.32 -5.17 4.60
N LYS A 95 28.41 -5.89 3.48
CA LYS A 95 29.38 -6.99 3.39
C LYS A 95 30.77 -6.36 3.46
N THR A 96 31.40 -6.39 4.62
CA THR A 96 32.85 -6.24 4.75
C THR A 96 33.49 -7.48 4.16
N THR A 97 33.92 -7.38 2.90
CA THR A 97 34.97 -8.24 2.31
C THR A 97 36.33 -7.70 2.68
#